data_AF-L2FL61-F1
#
_entry.id   AF-L2FL61-F1
#
_cell.length_a   1.000
_cell.length_b   1.000
_cell.length_c   1.000
_cell.angle_alpha   90.00
_cell.angle_beta   90.00
_cell.angle_gamma   90.00
#
_symmetry.space_group_name_H-M   'P 1'
#
loop_
_entity.id
_entity.type
_entity.pdbx_description
1 polymer ?
#
loop_
_entity_poly.entity_id
_entity_poly.type
_entity_poly.pdbx_seq_one_letter_code
_entity_poly.pdbx_strand_id
1 'polypeptide(L)'
;MARAYLRMIRNTVAGAEYPPMAPCTLTKDGRRRWKILLGGWSLGGLLSLEIARLLVTGKNEGGVDEGAGDGGDEVEIVGLVMIDSVYPVWPVGSEVKIGTWIETEVPEHKNLKLARRAMKR
;
A
#
# COMPACT_ATOMS: atom_id res chain seq x y z
N MET A 1 -4.26 7.06 -9.49
CA MET A 1 -5.00 6.19 -8.55
C MET A 1 -4.59 6.40 -7.10
N ALA A 2 -3.33 6.14 -6.69
CA ALA A 2 -2.90 6.26 -5.28
C ALA A 2 -3.29 7.59 -4.60
N ARG A 3 -3.12 8.74 -5.28
CA ARG A 3 -3.55 10.05 -4.77
C ARG A 3 -5.04 10.15 -4.48
N ALA A 4 -5.88 9.57 -5.33
CA ALA A 4 -7.33 9.58 -5.13
C ALA A 4 -7.70 8.76 -3.88
N TYR A 5 -7.11 7.58 -3.72
CA TYR A 5 -7.28 6.76 -2.51
C TYR A 5 -6.74 7.46 -1.26
N LEU A 6 -5.59 8.13 -1.35
CA LEU A 6 -5.06 8.91 -0.24
C LEU A 6 -6.01 10.05 0.16
N ARG A 7 -6.58 10.76 -0.81
CA ARG A 7 -7.60 11.80 -0.56
C ARG A 7 -8.84 11.20 0.10
N MET A 8 -9.30 10.04 -0.37
CA MET A 8 -10.42 9.32 0.25
C MET A 8 -10.10 8.94 1.70
N ILE A 9 -8.92 8.38 1.98
CA ILE A 9 -8.48 8.03 3.33
C ILE A 9 -8.49 9.26 4.24
N ARG A 10 -7.91 10.39 3.79
CA ARG A 10 -7.90 11.65 4.56
C ARG A 10 -9.33 12.14 4.86
N ASN A 11 -10.20 12.14 3.86
CA ASN A 11 -11.59 12.56 4.03
C ASN A 11 -12.36 11.63 4.98
N THR A 12 -12.12 10.32 4.91
CA THR A 12 -12.76 9.35 5.79
C THR A 12 -12.30 9.54 7.23
N VAL A 13 -11.00 9.75 7.46
CA VAL A 13 -10.43 9.93 8.80
C VAL A 13 -10.86 11.25 9.44
N ALA A 14 -11.01 12.31 8.65
CA ALA A 14 -11.53 13.60 9.11
C ALA A 14 -13.07 13.61 9.29
N GLY A 15 -13.77 12.59 8.78
CA GLY A 15 -15.22 12.51 8.82
C GLY A 15 -15.76 12.23 10.23
N ALA A 16 -16.93 12.77 10.54
CA ALA A 16 -17.61 12.55 11.82
C ALA A 16 -18.00 11.06 12.07
N GLU A 17 -18.08 10.27 11.00
CA GLU A 17 -18.38 8.84 11.05
C GLU A 17 -17.15 7.99 11.39
N TYR A 18 -15.94 8.56 11.37
CA TYR A 18 -14.74 7.81 11.73
C TYR A 18 -14.81 7.40 13.20
N PRO A 19 -14.49 6.13 13.56
CA PRO A 19 -14.70 5.65 14.91
C PRO A 19 -13.93 6.50 15.94
N PRO A 20 -14.60 7.10 16.94
CA PRO A 20 -13.95 7.97 17.92
C PRO A 20 -12.96 7.21 18.82
N MET A 21 -13.11 5.89 18.91
CA MET A 21 -12.23 4.98 19.63
C MET A 21 -11.11 4.39 18.76
N ALA A 22 -10.98 4.82 17.49
CA ALA A 22 -9.89 4.36 16.65
C ALA A 22 -8.53 4.68 17.29
N PRO A 23 -7.52 3.82 17.15
CA PRO A 23 -6.22 4.08 17.75
C PRO A 23 -5.61 5.36 17.17
N CYS A 24 -5.15 6.27 18.03
CA CYS A 24 -4.47 7.48 17.61
C CYS A 24 -3.27 7.81 18.50
N THR A 25 -2.33 8.57 17.95
CA THR A 25 -1.23 9.19 18.68
C THR A 25 -1.56 10.68 18.86
N LEU A 26 -1.34 11.21 20.06
CA LEU A 26 -1.35 12.65 20.30
C LEU A 26 0.03 13.22 19.97
N THR A 27 0.10 14.18 19.06
CA THR A 27 1.34 14.93 18.79
C THR A 27 1.61 15.90 19.93
N LYS A 28 2.85 16.41 20.00
CA LYS A 28 3.24 17.44 20.97
C LYS A 28 2.38 18.71 20.86
N ASP A 29 1.86 18.99 19.66
CA ASP A 29 1.00 20.13 19.36
C ASP A 29 -0.48 19.86 19.68
N GLY A 30 -0.80 18.73 20.33
CA GLY A 30 -2.16 18.34 20.69
C GLY A 30 -3.02 17.82 19.53
N ARG A 31 -2.45 17.67 18.32
CA ARG A 31 -3.15 17.11 17.16
C ARG A 31 -3.23 15.59 17.27
N ARG A 32 -4.32 15.00 16.80
CA ARG A 32 -4.48 13.54 16.73
C ARG A 32 -3.98 13.01 15.40
N ARG A 33 -3.17 11.95 15.43
CA ARG A 33 -2.80 11.16 14.25
C ARG A 33 -3.43 9.78 14.37
N TRP A 34 -4.36 9.46 13.49
CA TRP A 34 -5.07 8.21 13.46
C TRP A 34 -4.20 7.12 12.85
N LYS A 35 -4.10 6.00 13.56
CA LYS A 35 -3.30 4.85 13.17
C LYS A 35 -4.11 3.98 12.22
N ILE A 36 -3.57 3.74 11.04
CA ILE A 36 -4.19 2.88 10.04
C ILE A 36 -3.26 1.75 9.62
N LEU A 37 -3.87 0.62 9.29
CA LEU A 37 -3.22 -0.43 8.50
C LEU A 37 -3.62 -0.22 7.05
N LEU A 38 -2.64 -0.29 6.16
CA LEU A 38 -2.88 -0.17 4.74
C LEU A 38 -2.52 -1.48 4.06
N GLY A 39 -3.38 -1.96 3.16
CA GLY A 39 -3.11 -3.23 2.52
C GLY A 39 -3.99 -3.52 1.33
N GLY A 40 -3.60 -4.57 0.61
CA GLY A 40 -4.33 -5.04 -0.54
C GLY A 40 -3.81 -6.36 -1.08
N TRP A 41 -4.62 -6.97 -1.94
CA TRP A 41 -4.28 -8.19 -2.66
C TRP A 41 -3.71 -7.84 -4.04
N SER A 42 -2.68 -8.56 -4.48
CA SER A 42 -2.15 -8.49 -5.83
C SER A 42 -1.66 -7.08 -6.14
N LEU A 43 -2.15 -6.45 -7.20
CA LEU A 43 -1.85 -5.05 -7.53
C LEU A 43 -2.24 -4.07 -6.39
N GLY A 44 -3.24 -4.41 -5.57
CA GLY A 44 -3.65 -3.61 -4.41
C GLY A 44 -2.55 -3.45 -3.35
N GLY A 45 -1.66 -4.42 -3.20
CA GLY A 45 -0.50 -4.28 -2.31
C GLY A 45 0.54 -3.29 -2.85
N LEU A 46 0.77 -3.26 -4.17
CA LEU A 46 1.62 -2.24 -4.79
C LEU A 46 0.99 -0.84 -4.69
N LEU A 47 -0.33 -0.75 -4.85
CA LEU A 47 -1.06 0.50 -4.63
C LEU A 47 -0.92 0.99 -3.18
N SER A 48 -0.96 0.08 -2.22
CA SER A 48 -0.73 0.37 -0.79
C SER A 48 0.67 0.94 -0.55
N LEU A 49 1.70 0.36 -1.19
CA LEU A 49 3.06 0.91 -1.12
C LEU A 49 3.15 2.33 -1.68
N GLU A 50 2.51 2.61 -2.82
CA GLU A 50 2.54 3.94 -3.42
C GLU A 50 1.81 4.98 -2.56
N ILE A 51 0.67 4.62 -1.95
CA ILE A 51 -0.02 5.50 -0.99
C ILE A 51 0.87 5.78 0.22
N ALA A 52 1.55 4.76 0.76
CA ALA A 52 2.47 4.93 1.89
C ALA A 52 3.65 5.83 1.53
N ARG A 53 4.22 5.67 0.32
CA ARG A 53 5.26 6.56 -0.20
C ARG A 53 4.77 8.01 -0.25
N LEU A 54 3.59 8.26 -0.85
CA LEU A 54 3.02 9.61 -0.97
C LEU A 54 2.80 10.28 0.39
N LEU A 55 2.40 9.52 1.41
CA LEU A 55 2.24 10.00 2.78
C LEU A 55 3.57 10.38 3.44
N VAL A 56 4.66 9.64 3.18
CA VAL A 56 5.97 9.91 3.80
C VAL A 56 6.71 11.02 3.07
N THR A 57 6.71 11.02 1.74
CA THR A 57 7.54 11.96 0.96
C THR A 57 6.92 13.33 0.80
N GLY A 58 5.60 13.47 0.99
CA GLY A 58 4.84 14.72 0.83
C GLY A 58 4.88 15.33 -0.58
N LYS A 59 5.77 14.86 -1.47
CA LYS A 59 6.07 15.42 -2.78
C LYS A 59 6.28 14.29 -3.79
N ASN A 60 5.82 14.56 -5.01
CA ASN A 60 6.36 13.91 -6.21
C ASN A 60 7.49 14.78 -6.77
N GLU A 61 8.40 14.14 -7.49
CA GLU A 61 9.42 14.75 -8.38
C GLU A 61 8.83 15.56 -9.56
N GLY A 62 7.53 15.85 -9.54
CA GLY A 62 6.83 16.71 -10.50
C GLY A 62 5.81 17.53 -9.72
N GLY A 63 6.19 18.77 -9.41
CA GLY A 63 5.50 19.64 -8.47
C GLY A 63 4.04 19.90 -8.85
N VAL A 64 3.13 19.58 -7.93
CA VAL A 64 2.03 20.42 -7.45
C VAL A 64 1.66 19.84 -6.08
N ASP A 65 1.89 20.61 -5.01
CA ASP A 65 1.42 20.34 -3.64
C ASP A 65 -0.11 20.51 -3.61
N GLU A 66 -0.85 19.53 -4.12
CA GLU A 66 -2.29 19.44 -3.85
C GLU A 66 -2.51 18.79 -2.48
N GLY A 67 -2.45 19.61 -1.43
CA GLY A 67 -3.00 19.27 -0.12
C GLY A 67 -1.99 18.95 0.98
N ALA A 68 -0.73 19.37 0.85
CA ALA A 68 0.13 19.61 2.01
C ALA A 68 -0.30 20.92 2.68
N GLY A 69 -1.53 20.96 3.18
CA GLY A 69 -1.95 22.00 4.11
C GLY A 69 -1.09 21.90 5.37
N ASP A 70 -0.82 23.04 5.99
CA ASP A 70 -0.02 23.30 7.21
C ASP A 70 -0.47 22.51 8.49
N GLY A 71 -1.32 21.51 8.31
CA GLY A 71 -1.79 20.54 9.28
C GLY A 71 -1.04 19.23 9.11
N GLY A 72 0.03 18.99 9.90
CA GLY A 72 0.75 17.71 9.91
C GLY A 72 -0.18 16.49 9.83
N ASP A 73 0.16 15.54 8.95
CA ASP A 73 -0.74 14.47 8.51
C ASP A 73 -1.50 13.81 9.66
N GLU A 74 -2.83 13.92 9.64
CA GLU A 74 -3.77 13.28 10.58
C GLU A 74 -3.73 11.75 10.51
N VAL A 75 -2.91 11.18 9.63
CA VAL A 75 -2.79 9.75 9.39
C VAL A 75 -1.38 9.26 9.74
N GLU A 76 -1.32 8.14 10.43
CA GLU A 76 -0.11 7.40 10.77
C GLU A 76 -0.27 5.96 10.25
N ILE A 77 0.56 5.53 9.28
CA ILE A 77 0.55 4.13 8.84
C ILE A 77 1.37 3.31 9.84
N VAL A 78 0.71 2.37 10.52
CA VAL A 78 1.37 1.50 11.51
C VAL A 78 1.81 0.16 10.92
N GLY A 79 1.37 -0.16 9.70
CA GLY A 79 1.75 -1.40 9.03
C GLY A 79 1.19 -1.51 7.62
N LEU A 80 1.85 -2.37 6.84
CA LEU A 80 1.47 -2.73 5.48
C LEU A 80 1.08 -4.21 5.41
N VAL A 81 -0.05 -4.50 4.78
CA VAL A 81 -0.54 -5.86 4.54
C VAL A 81 -0.58 -6.13 3.04
N MET A 82 0.35 -6.96 2.56
CA MET A 82 0.46 -7.31 1.15
C MET A 82 0.11 -8.79 0.98
N ILE A 83 -1.02 -9.08 0.35
CA ILE A 83 -1.51 -10.45 0.16
C ILE A 83 -1.26 -10.83 -1.30
N ASP A 84 -0.51 -11.89 -1.58
CA ASP A 84 -0.25 -12.38 -2.95
C ASP A 84 0.07 -11.22 -3.94
N SER A 85 0.85 -10.27 -3.43
CA SER A 85 1.27 -9.07 -4.14
C SER A 85 2.69 -9.23 -4.63
N VAL A 86 2.97 -8.64 -5.79
CA VAL A 86 4.35 -8.54 -6.25
C VAL A 86 5.09 -7.58 -5.33
N TYR A 87 6.22 -8.02 -4.77
CA TYR A 87 7.12 -7.16 -4.02
C TYR A 87 8.19 -6.60 -4.97
N PRO A 88 8.27 -5.28 -5.17
CA PRO A 88 9.07 -4.69 -6.25
C PRO A 88 10.56 -4.52 -5.89
N VAL A 89 10.99 -4.97 -4.70
CA VAL A 89 12.41 -4.92 -4.31
C VAL A 89 13.06 -6.24 -4.67
N TRP A 90 14.06 -6.15 -5.55
CA TRP A 90 14.90 -7.26 -5.95
C TRP A 90 16.14 -7.31 -5.05
N PRO A 91 16.42 -8.42 -4.34
CA PRO A 91 17.64 -8.53 -3.55
C PRO A 91 18.86 -8.37 -4.44
N VAL A 92 19.84 -7.59 -3.99
CA VAL A 92 21.15 -7.46 -4.66
C VAL A 92 21.77 -8.86 -4.75
N GLY A 93 22.10 -9.31 -5.95
CA GLY A 93 22.65 -10.66 -6.20
C GLY A 93 21.60 -11.74 -6.49
N SER A 94 20.31 -11.42 -6.53
CA SER A 94 19.28 -12.35 -7.01
C SER A 94 19.32 -12.48 -8.54
N GLU A 95 19.75 -13.64 -9.06
CA GLU A 95 19.74 -13.94 -10.50
C GLU A 95 18.40 -14.53 -10.98
N VAL A 96 17.41 -14.71 -10.09
CA VAL A 96 16.17 -15.44 -10.40
C VAL A 96 15.19 -14.56 -11.18
N LYS A 97 15.48 -14.27 -12.46
CA LYS A 97 14.53 -13.61 -13.36
C LYS A 97 13.12 -14.18 -13.14
N ILE A 98 12.16 -13.35 -12.69
CA ILE A 98 10.77 -13.80 -12.52
C ILE A 98 10.30 -14.36 -13.85
N GLY A 99 10.13 -15.68 -13.90
CA GLY A 99 9.51 -16.41 -14.99
C GLY A 99 10.28 -16.36 -16.30
N THR A 100 11.24 -17.27 -16.49
CA THR A 100 11.34 -17.90 -17.80
C THR A 100 9.98 -18.54 -18.05
N TRP A 101 9.21 -17.96 -18.97
CA TRP A 101 7.97 -18.57 -19.45
C TRP A 101 8.33 -19.94 -20.00
N ILE A 102 8.01 -20.99 -19.25
CA ILE A 102 7.99 -22.34 -19.80
C ILE A 102 6.63 -22.44 -20.48
N GLU A 103 6.61 -22.21 -21.80
CA GLU A 103 5.46 -22.56 -22.63
C GLU A 103 5.26 -24.08 -22.51
N THR A 104 4.34 -24.47 -21.65
CA THR A 104 3.78 -25.82 -21.65
C THR A 104 2.68 -25.85 -22.70
N GLU A 105 2.64 -26.90 -23.53
CA GLU A 105 1.71 -27.09 -24.66
C GLU A 105 0.22 -26.89 -24.32
N VAL A 106 -0.16 -26.90 -23.03
CA VAL A 106 -1.53 -26.65 -22.56
C VAL A 106 -1.62 -25.31 -21.80
N PRO A 107 -2.48 -24.37 -22.23
CA PRO A 107 -2.66 -23.08 -21.56
C PRO A 107 -3.48 -23.25 -20.26
N GLU A 108 -2.82 -23.57 -19.15
CA GLU A 108 -3.45 -23.45 -17.83
C GLU A 108 -3.41 -21.98 -17.33
N HIS A 109 -4.51 -21.52 -16.73
CA HIS A 109 -4.58 -20.20 -16.12
C HIS A 109 -3.50 -20.03 -15.03
N LYS A 110 -2.80 -18.89 -15.04
CA LYS A 110 -1.69 -18.56 -14.13
C LYS A 110 -2.00 -18.83 -12.66
N ASN A 111 -3.21 -18.50 -12.22
CA ASN A 111 -3.64 -18.67 -10.83
C ASN A 111 -3.76 -20.16 -10.43
N LEU A 112 -4.19 -21.02 -11.35
CA LEU A 112 -4.31 -22.46 -11.13
C LEU A 112 -2.93 -23.13 -10.98
N LYS A 113 -1.96 -22.69 -11.80
CA LYS A 113 -0.56 -23.15 -11.74
C LYS A 113 0.13 -22.76 -10.43
N LEU A 114 -0.08 -21.52 -9.97
CA LEU A 114 0.47 -21.04 -8.70
C LEU A 114 -0.14 -21.79 -7.50
N ALA A 115 -1.47 -22.00 -7.50
CA ALA A 115 -2.16 -22.75 -6.46
C ALA A 115 -1.65 -24.20 -6.33
N ARG A 116 -1.46 -24.92 -7.45
CA ARG A 116 -0.91 -26.29 -7.44
C ARG A 116 0.51 -26.37 -6.88
N ARG A 117 1.38 -25.40 -7.20
CA ARG A 117 2.76 -25.37 -6.69
C ARG A 117 2.81 -25.14 -5.19
N ALA A 118 1.92 -24.30 -4.65
CA ALA A 118 1.80 -24.07 -3.22
C ALA A 118 1.25 -25.28 -2.45
N MET A 119 0.53 -26.19 -3.13
CA MET A 119 -0.09 -27.39 -2.54
C MET A 119 0.76 -28.67 -2.60
N LYS A 120 1.92 -28.67 -3.30
CA LYS A 120 2.83 -29.82 -3.27
C LYS A 120 3.64 -29.81 -1.96
N ARG A 121 3.33 -30.76 -1.07
CA ARG A 121 4.19 -31.22 0.04
C ARG A 121 5.12 -32.32 -0.44
#